data_AF-A0A7U6GD45-F1
#
_entry.id   AF-A0A7U6GD45-F1
#
_cell.length_a   1.000
_cell.length_b   1.000
_cell.length_c   1.000
_cell.angle_alpha   90.00
_cell.angle_beta   90.00
_cell.angle_gamma   90.00
#
_symmetry.space_group_name_H-M   'P 1'
#
loop_
_entity.id
_entity.type
_entity.pdbx_description
1 polymer ?
#
loop_
_entity_poly.entity_id
_entity_poly.type
_entity_poly.pdbx_seq_one_letter_code
_entity_poly.pdbx_strand_id
1 'polypeptide(L)'
;MIMSNLFLANGLFQILFMIFIIFSPSYFSMQSLSKFFQICLLFNPVTHILNILRSPLMIPSGFNIKWSYLYLIVMSILLFLYIAKRVKKTYVLEKIF
;
A
#
# COMPACT_ATOMS: atom_id res chain seq x y z
N MET A 1 19.69 10.26 -1.16
CA MET A 1 19.58 11.55 -0.44
C MET A 1 18.52 12.39 -1.14
N ILE A 2 17.23 12.01 -1.06
CA ILE A 2 16.15 12.67 -1.84
C ILE A 2 14.95 13.12 -0.97
N MET A 3 14.92 12.83 0.34
CA MET A 3 13.87 13.35 1.23
C MET A 3 14.47 13.93 2.51
N SER A 4 15.32 14.97 2.39
CA SER A 4 15.74 15.75 3.56
C SER A 4 14.64 16.69 4.05
N ASN A 5 13.67 17.02 3.18
CA ASN A 5 12.59 17.95 3.51
C ASN A 5 11.27 17.20 3.79
N LEU A 6 10.93 17.05 5.07
CA LEU A 6 9.72 16.39 5.56
C LEU A 6 8.42 17.02 4.99
N PHE A 7 8.41 18.33 4.72
CA PHE A 7 7.24 19.01 4.15
C PHE A 7 6.95 18.58 2.71
N LEU A 8 7.98 18.55 1.86
CA LEU A 8 7.84 18.08 0.48
C LEU A 8 7.47 16.58 0.42
N ALA A 9 8.06 15.79 1.33
CA ALA A 9 7.73 14.38 1.48
C ALA A 9 6.24 14.17 1.80
N ASN A 10 5.69 14.92 2.77
CA ASN A 10 4.28 14.83 3.14
C ASN A 10 3.35 15.26 2.00
N GLY A 11 3.67 16.35 1.31
CA GLY A 11 2.88 16.81 0.16
C GLY A 11 2.85 15.80 -0.98
N LEU A 12 4.00 15.23 -1.35
CA LEU A 12 4.08 14.18 -2.37
C LEU A 12 3.33 12.90 -1.93
N PHE A 13 3.44 12.53 -0.65
CA PHE A 13 2.74 11.36 -0.13
C PHE A 13 1.22 11.51 -0.21
N GLN A 14 0.67 12.69 0.10
CA GLN A 14 -0.76 12.97 -0.06
C GLN A 14 -1.22 12.81 -1.52
N ILE A 15 -0.45 13.35 -2.48
CA ILE A 15 -0.76 13.24 -3.91
C ILE A 15 -0.72 11.76 -4.34
N LEU A 16 0.32 11.03 -3.96
CA LEU A 16 0.45 9.61 -4.27
C LEU A 16 -0.70 8.79 -3.68
N PHE A 17 -1.10 9.07 -2.44
CA PHE A 17 -2.22 8.40 -1.80
C PHE A 17 -3.54 8.68 -2.53
N MET A 18 -3.77 9.92 -2.96
CA MET A 18 -4.95 10.28 -3.75
C MET A 18 -5.00 9.51 -5.08
N ILE A 19 -3.87 9.40 -5.78
CA ILE A 19 -3.77 8.59 -7.01
C ILE A 19 -4.12 7.13 -6.71
N PHE A 20 -3.57 6.54 -5.65
CA PHE A 20 -3.88 5.15 -5.29
C PHE A 20 -5.36 4.92 -4.98
N ILE A 21 -6.04 5.87 -4.34
CA ILE A 21 -7.48 5.79 -4.09
C ILE A 21 -8.27 5.88 -5.40
N ILE A 22 -7.97 6.86 -6.25
CA ILE A 22 -8.70 7.04 -7.52
C ILE A 22 -8.56 5.81 -8.42
N PHE A 23 -7.37 5.23 -8.47
CA PHE A 23 -7.10 4.00 -9.21
C PHE A 23 -7.53 2.75 -8.46
N SER A 24 -8.11 2.83 -7.27
CA SER A 24 -8.68 1.67 -6.59
C SER A 24 -10.13 1.43 -7.05
N PRO A 25 -10.63 0.18 -7.01
CA PRO A 25 -12.00 -0.11 -7.40
C PRO A 25 -12.97 0.31 -6.29
N SER A 26 -12.96 1.56 -5.85
CA SER A 26 -13.88 2.10 -4.85
C SER A 26 -15.24 2.41 -5.45
N TYR A 27 -15.26 2.96 -6.66
CA TYR A 27 -16.47 3.46 -7.35
C TYR A 27 -16.93 2.58 -8.52
N PHE A 28 -16.17 1.53 -8.87
CA PHE A 28 -16.46 0.66 -10.00
C PHE A 28 -16.27 -0.82 -9.64
N SER A 29 -16.97 -1.69 -10.38
CA SER A 29 -16.81 -3.13 -10.26
C SER A 29 -15.51 -3.58 -10.91
N MET A 30 -14.78 -4.47 -10.24
CA MET A 30 -13.58 -5.10 -10.81
C MET A 30 -13.92 -6.02 -11.99
N GLN A 31 -15.12 -6.58 -12.00
CA GLN A 31 -15.56 -7.58 -12.98
C GLN A 31 -15.78 -6.98 -14.37
N SER A 32 -16.08 -5.68 -14.46
CA SER A 32 -16.28 -4.97 -15.73
C SER A 32 -14.98 -4.54 -16.41
N LEU A 33 -13.83 -4.72 -15.76
CA LEU A 33 -12.53 -4.35 -16.31
C LEU A 33 -11.90 -5.48 -17.11
N SER A 34 -11.05 -5.14 -18.07
CA SER A 34 -10.23 -6.14 -18.78
C SER A 34 -9.27 -6.84 -17.81
N LYS A 35 -8.90 -8.09 -18.14
CA LYS A 35 -7.98 -8.90 -17.31
C LYS A 35 -6.66 -8.18 -17.01
N PHE A 36 -6.14 -7.40 -17.96
CA PHE A 36 -4.93 -6.61 -17.77
C PHE A 36 -5.09 -5.60 -16.63
N PHE A 37 -6.17 -4.80 -16.66
CA PHE A 37 -6.44 -3.82 -15.59
C PHE A 37 -6.72 -4.49 -14.25
N GLN A 38 -7.41 -5.63 -14.24
CA GLN A 38 -7.62 -6.41 -13.01
C GLN A 38 -6.29 -6.82 -12.37
N ILE A 39 -5.31 -7.28 -13.17
CA ILE A 39 -3.98 -7.65 -12.68
C ILE A 39 -3.23 -6.42 -12.16
N CYS A 40 -3.27 -5.29 -12.89
CA CYS A 40 -2.64 -4.05 -12.43
C CYS A 40 -3.15 -3.60 -11.05
N LEU A 41 -4.45 -3.77 -10.79
CA LEU A 41 -5.06 -3.40 -9.52
C LEU A 41 -4.58 -4.27 -8.34
N LEU A 42 -4.08 -5.49 -8.59
CA LEU A 42 -3.51 -6.35 -7.54
C LEU A 42 -2.16 -5.85 -7.01
N PHE A 43 -1.52 -4.88 -7.67
CA PHE A 43 -0.31 -4.26 -7.14
C PHE A 43 -0.61 -3.07 -6.20
N ASN A 44 -1.84 -2.58 -6.20
CA ASN A 44 -2.22 -1.41 -5.41
C ASN A 44 -2.67 -1.84 -4.00
N PRO A 45 -1.98 -1.41 -2.92
CA PRO A 45 -2.32 -1.83 -1.55
C PRO A 45 -3.74 -1.39 -1.12
N VAL A 46 -4.25 -0.28 -1.67
CA VAL A 46 -5.60 0.22 -1.36
C VAL A 46 -6.67 -0.75 -1.84
N THR A 47 -6.45 -1.46 -2.94
CA THR A 47 -7.41 -2.44 -3.47
C THR A 47 -7.55 -3.64 -2.55
N HIS A 48 -6.45 -4.09 -1.95
CA HIS A 48 -6.43 -5.18 -0.98
C HIS A 48 -7.15 -4.79 0.32
N ILE A 49 -6.92 -3.57 0.80
CA ILE A 49 -7.62 -3.02 1.98
C ILE A 49 -9.13 -2.94 1.70
N LEU A 50 -9.53 -2.36 0.57
CA LEU A 50 -10.95 -2.29 0.18
C LEU A 50 -11.57 -3.67 0.06
N ASN A 51 -10.87 -4.64 -0.52
CA ASN A 51 -11.37 -6.01 -0.66
C ASN A 51 -11.59 -6.69 0.71
N ILE A 52 -10.75 -6.38 1.71
CA ILE A 52 -10.95 -6.85 3.09
C ILE A 52 -12.15 -6.15 3.73
N LEU A 53 -12.27 -4.83 3.58
CA LEU A 53 -13.37 -4.03 4.15
C LEU A 53 -14.74 -4.39 3.56
N ARG A 54 -14.78 -4.91 2.33
CA ARG A 54 -16.03 -5.37 1.70
C ARG A 54 -16.65 -6.59 2.37
N SER A 55 -15.82 -7.48 2.92
CA SER A 55 -16.26 -8.72 3.57
C SER A 55 -17.25 -8.49 4.72
N PRO A 56 -16.95 -7.67 5.74
CA PRO A 56 -17.90 -7.37 6.81
C PRO A 56 -19.12 -6.56 6.33
N LEU A 57 -19.01 -5.84 5.21
CA LEU A 57 -20.10 -5.04 4.64
C LEU A 57 -21.06 -5.86 3.75
N MET A 58 -20.86 -7.18 3.63
CA MET A 58 -21.60 -8.07 2.72
C MET A 58 -21.55 -7.63 1.25
N ILE A 59 -20.52 -6.86 0.86
CA ILE A 59 -20.29 -6.45 -0.52
C ILE A 59 -19.48 -7.55 -1.21
N PRO A 60 -19.83 -7.96 -2.44
CA PRO A 60 -19.08 -8.98 -3.16
C PRO A 60 -17.61 -8.59 -3.31
N SER A 61 -16.73 -9.51 -2.90
CA SER A 61 -15.28 -9.35 -3.06
C SER A 61 -14.89 -9.40 -4.53
N GLY A 62 -13.96 -8.54 -4.95
CA GLY A 62 -13.46 -8.53 -6.33
C GLY A 62 -12.58 -9.74 -6.66
N PHE A 63 -11.94 -10.30 -5.64
CA PHE A 63 -11.08 -11.49 -5.71
C PHE A 63 -10.96 -12.14 -4.32
N ASN A 64 -10.35 -13.31 -4.25
CA ASN A 64 -10.25 -14.06 -2.99
C ASN A 64 -9.49 -13.28 -1.91
N ILE A 65 -10.17 -13.04 -0.79
CA ILE A 65 -9.72 -12.22 0.34
C ILE A 65 -8.40 -12.71 0.96
N LYS A 66 -8.10 -14.00 0.87
CA LYS A 66 -6.86 -14.59 1.38
C LYS A 66 -5.63 -13.95 0.73
N TRP A 67 -5.71 -13.61 -0.56
CA TRP A 67 -4.64 -12.91 -1.26
C TRP A 67 -4.42 -11.49 -0.74
N SER A 68 -5.48 -10.80 -0.32
CA SER A 68 -5.35 -9.48 0.31
C SER A 68 -4.60 -9.55 1.64
N TYR A 69 -4.95 -10.51 2.50
CA TYR A 69 -4.24 -10.70 3.76
C TYR A 69 -2.77 -11.07 3.53
N LEU A 70 -2.50 -12.00 2.62
CA LEU A 70 -1.14 -12.42 2.29
C LEU A 70 -0.30 -11.24 1.77
N TYR A 71 -0.87 -10.45 0.84
CA TYR A 71 -0.21 -9.27 0.29
C TYR A 71 0.17 -8.27 1.38
N LEU A 72 -0.77 -7.92 2.26
CA LEU A 72 -0.54 -6.96 3.33
C LEU A 72 0.49 -7.48 4.34
N ILE A 73 0.44 -8.75 4.72
CA ILE A 73 1.44 -9.36 5.62
C ILE A 73 2.85 -9.25 5.03
N VAL A 74 3.01 -9.62 3.75
CA VAL A 74 4.31 -9.56 3.08
C VAL A 74 4.82 -8.11 3.04
N MET A 75 3.96 -7.15 2.67
CA MET A 75 4.34 -5.73 2.65
C MET A 75 4.72 -5.20 4.03
N SER A 76 3.97 -5.56 5.08
CA SER A 76 4.29 -5.19 6.46
C SER A 76 5.63 -5.75 6.92
N ILE A 77 5.93 -7.02 6.61
CA ILE A 77 7.23 -7.63 6.94
C ILE A 77 8.37 -6.92 6.21
N LEU A 78 8.21 -6.64 4.91
CA LEU A 78 9.22 -5.92 4.13
C LEU A 78 9.46 -4.51 4.68
N LEU A 79 8.38 -3.80 5.02
CA LEU A 79 8.46 -2.48 5.64
C LEU A 79 9.20 -2.54 6.98
N PHE A 80 8.84 -3.50 7.84
CA PHE A 80 9.48 -3.70 9.13
C PHE A 80 10.98 -3.97 8.99
N LEU A 81 11.38 -4.86 8.07
CA LEU A 81 12.79 -5.16 7.80
C LEU A 81 13.54 -3.93 7.26
N TYR A 82 12.90 -3.13 6.41
CA TYR A 82 13.49 -1.89 5.89
C TYR A 82 13.73 -0.86 6.99
N ILE A 83 12.71 -0.61 7.81
CA ILE A 83 12.79 0.34 8.94
C ILE A 83 13.84 -0.14 9.94
N ALA A 84 13.84 -1.42 10.33
CA ALA A 84 14.80 -1.98 11.26
C ALA A 84 16.25 -1.81 10.78
N LYS A 85 16.51 -1.96 9.47
CA LYS A 85 17.84 -1.71 8.88
C LYS A 85 18.23 -0.23 8.90
N ARG A 86 17.28 0.69 8.65
CA ARG A 86 17.51 2.14 8.65
C ARG A 86 17.78 2.67 10.05
N VAL A 87 16.95 2.30 11.01
CA VAL A 87 17.05 2.73 12.41
C VAL A 87 18.41 2.35 13.01
N LYS A 88 18.88 1.12 12.77
CA LYS A 88 20.22 0.69 13.21
C LYS A 88 21.34 1.58 12.66
N LYS A 89 21.25 2.08 11.43
CA LYS A 89 22.25 3.00 10.86
C LYS A 89 22.21 4.38 11.52
N THR A 90 21.02 4.90 11.82
CA THR A 90 20.86 6.20 12.50
C THR A 90 21.45 6.17 13.91
N TYR A 91 21.15 5.13 14.70
CA TYR A 91 21.71 4.98 16.05
C TYR A 91 23.25 4.79 16.06
N VAL A 92 23.83 4.23 15.01
CA VAL A 92 25.30 4.14 14.89
C VAL A 92 25.92 5.51 14.63
N LEU A 93 25.25 6.39 13.88
CA LEU A 93 25.70 7.76 13.66
C LEU A 93 25.61 8.60 14.95
N GLU A 94 24.57 8.42 15.78
CA GLU A 94 24.43 9.07 17.09
C GLU A 94 25.48 8.62 18.12
N LYS A 95 26.17 7.49 17.92
CA LYS A 95 27.26 7.03 18.79
C LYS A 95 28.65 7.53 18.39
N ILE A 96 28.79 8.03 17.16
CA ILE A 96 30.07 8.46 16.59
C ILE A 96 30.24 9.99 16.70
N PHE A 97 29.13 10.73 16.79
CA PHE A 97 29.08 12.12 17.23
C PHE A 97 28.82 12.21 18.73
#